data_AF-A0A821HPQ1-F1
#
_entry.id   AF-A0A821HPQ1-F1
#
_cell.length_a   1.000
_cell.length_b   1.000
_cell.length_c   1.000
_cell.angle_alpha   90.00
_cell.angle_beta   90.00
_cell.angle_gamma   90.00
#
_symmetry.space_group_name_H-M   'P 1'
#
loop_
_entity.id
_entity.type
_entity.pdbx_description
1 polymer ?
#
loop_
_entity_poly.entity_id
_entity_poly.type
_entity_poly.pdbx_seq_one_letter_code
_entity_poly.pdbx_strand_id
1 'polypeptide(L)' 'MTGYLKRTSMNIPKFIYDDVNLFLTLLNDLFSNIHCPEISYKNFNLIIKEILIKPQYILVSEQLVQQ' A
#
# COMPACT_ATOMS: atom_id res chain seq x y z
N MET A 1 14.05 -7.11 -8.80
CA MET A 1 13.85 -7.15 -7.34
C MET A 1 13.62 -5.72 -6.88
N THR A 2 12.41 -5.20 -7.07
CA THR A 2 12.09 -3.78 -6.87
C THR A 2 10.76 -3.72 -6.13
N GLY A 3 10.84 -3.90 -4.81
CA GLY A 3 9.72 -3.79 -3.87
C GLY A 3 10.11 -2.79 -2.80
N TYR A 4 10.18 -1.52 -3.17
CA TYR A 4 10.44 -0.45 -2.22
C TYR A 4 9.14 -0.09 -1.49
N LEU A 5 9.06 -0.57 -0.25
CA LEU A 5 8.45 0.08 0.92
C LEU A 5 6.95 0.47 0.84
N LYS A 6 6.08 -0.52 1.05
CA LYS A 6 4.70 -0.31 1.51
C LYS A 6 4.58 -0.47 3.04
N ARG A 7 5.19 0.45 3.82
CA ARG A 7 5.32 0.31 5.29
C ARG A 7 4.61 1.37 6.15
N THR A 8 3.63 2.11 5.63
CA THR A 8 2.82 3.04 6.45
C THR A 8 1.32 2.95 6.14
N SER A 9 0.72 1.77 6.40
CA SER A 9 -0.70 1.53 6.11
C SER A 9 -1.69 2.45 6.84
N MET A 10 -1.26 3.29 7.81
CA MET A 10 -2.13 4.26 8.48
C MET A 10 -1.98 5.72 8.00
N ASN A 11 -1.00 6.01 7.14
CA ASN A 11 -0.70 7.38 6.72
C ASN A 11 -1.10 7.68 5.27
N ILE A 12 -1.24 6.66 4.44
CA ILE A 12 -1.53 6.81 3.00
C ILE A 12 -2.82 7.61 2.70
N PRO A 13 -3.91 7.58 3.50
CA PRO A 13 -5.09 8.38 3.18
C PRO A 13 -4.95 9.90 3.46
N LYS A 14 -3.82 10.36 4.03
CA LYS A 14 -3.64 11.77 4.46
C LYS A 14 -2.42 12.49 3.87
N PHE A 15 -1.55 11.79 3.14
CA PHE A 15 -0.41 12.44 2.49
C PHE A 15 -0.73 12.79 1.05
N ILE A 16 -0.50 14.05 0.69
CA ILE A 16 -0.33 14.47 -0.69
C ILE A 16 0.93 13.73 -1.19
N TYR A 17 0.85 13.12 -2.38
CA TYR A 17 1.80 12.13 -2.90
C TYR A 17 3.28 12.55 -2.80
N ASP A 18 3.56 13.86 -2.84
CA ASP A 18 4.90 14.45 -2.78
C ASP A 18 5.59 14.31 -1.40
N ASP A 19 4.82 14.32 -0.31
CA ASP A 19 5.35 14.31 1.06
C ASP A 19 5.70 12.89 1.56
N VAL A 20 5.22 11.85 0.85
CA VAL A 20 5.42 10.45 1.22
C VAL A 20 6.90 10.09 1.19
N ASN A 21 7.63 10.50 0.16
CA ASN A 21 9.06 10.19 0.01
C ASN A 21 9.91 10.91 1.06
N LEU A 22 9.58 12.16 1.39
CA LEU A 22 10.26 12.94 2.43
C LEU A 22 10.06 12.30 3.81
N PHE A 23 8.81 11.92 4.13
CA PHE A 23 8.49 11.27 5.40
C PHE A 23 9.16 9.90 5.54
N LEU A 24 9.22 9.10 4.47
CA LEU A 24 9.90 7.80 4.48
C LEU A 24 11.42 7.95 4.68
N THR A 25 12.03 8.99 4.09
CA THR A 25 13.45 9.29 4.30
C THR A 25 13.73 9.64 5.76
N LEU A 26 12.90 10.51 6.35
CA LEU A 26 13.00 10.87 7.77
C LEU A 26 12.81 9.66 8.70
N LEU A 27 11.85 8.79 8.41
CA LEU A 27 11.64 7.57 9.20
C LEU A 27 12.83 6.60 9.12
N ASN A 28 13.45 6.46 7.94
CA ASN A 28 14.62 5.61 7.78
C ASN A 28 15.84 6.17 8.52
N ASP A 29 16.02 7.49 8.55
CA ASP A 29 17.09 8.16 9.29
C ASP A 29 16.92 8.00 10.82
N LEU A 30 15.67 8.03 11.30
CA LEU A 30 15.36 7.93 12.74
C LEU A 30 15.33 6.48 13.26
N PHE A 31 15.02 5.50 12.40
CA PHE A 31 14.75 4.12 12.80
C PHE A 31 15.48 3.09 11.93
N SER A 32 16.81 3.19 11.87
CA SER A 32 17.67 2.37 11.03
C SER A 32 17.58 0.85 11.24
N ASN A 33 17.11 0.39 12.41
CA ASN A 33 17.03 -1.05 12.77
C ASN A 33 15.59 -1.62 12.83
N ILE A 34 14.57 -0.87 12.41
CA ILE A 34 13.18 -1.37 12.48
C ILE A 34 12.86 -2.16 11.20
N HIS A 35 12.78 -3.48 11.34
CA HIS A 35 12.36 -4.37 10.27
C HIS A 35 10.84 -4.58 10.32
N CYS A 36 10.04 -3.73 9.66
CA CYS A 36 8.60 -3.97 9.60
C CYS A 36 8.27 -5.16 8.68
N PRO A 37 7.37 -6.06 9.05
CA PRO A 37 6.96 -7.14 8.14
C PRO A 37 6.32 -6.58 6.87
N GLU A 38 6.57 -7.21 5.72
CA GLU A 38 5.85 -6.90 4.49
C GLU A 38 4.41 -7.37 4.65
N ILE A 39 3.45 -6.44 4.60
CA ILE A 39 2.03 -6.74 4.76
C ILE A 39 1.46 -7.03 3.37
N SER A 40 1.18 -8.31 3.11
CA SER A 40 0.52 -8.74 1.88
C SER A 40 -1.00 -8.61 2.02
N TYR A 41 -1.62 -7.87 1.10
CA TYR A 41 -3.08 -7.74 1.00
C TYR A 41 -3.68 -8.66 -0.07
N LYS A 42 -2.99 -9.77 -0.41
CA LYS A 42 -3.44 -10.71 -1.47
C LYS A 42 -4.87 -11.21 -1.26
N ASN A 43 -5.19 -11.67 -0.04
CA ASN A 43 -6.53 -12.19 0.26
C ASN A 43 -7.60 -11.10 0.15
N PHE A 44 -7.31 -9.91 0.68
CA PHE A 44 -8.21 -8.76 0.58
C PHE A 44 -8.47 -8.34 -0.87
N ASN A 45 -7.42 -8.27 -1.70
CA ASN A 45 -7.56 -7.94 -3.12
C ASN A 45 -8.35 -9.01 -3.89
N LEU A 46 -8.23 -10.29 -3.52
CA LEU A 46 -9.03 -11.37 -4.13
C LEU A 46 -10.52 -11.19 -3.83
N ILE A 47 -10.87 -10.91 -2.56
CA ILE A 47 -12.25 -10.67 -2.14
C ILE A 47 -12.84 -9.45 -2.86
N ILE A 48 -12.09 -8.34 -2.98
CA ILE A 48 -12.55 -7.16 -3.71
C ILE A 48 -12.84 -7.50 -5.18
N LYS A 49 -11.94 -8.22 -5.85
CA LYS A 49 -12.15 -8.64 -7.24
C LYS A 49 -13.43 -9.46 -7.39
N GLU A 50 -13.68 -10.41 -6.50
CA GLU A 50 -14.91 -11.22 -6.54
C GLU A 50 -16.17 -10.38 -6.35
N ILE A 51 -16.15 -9.43 -5.39
CA ILE A 51 -17.30 -8.56 -5.10
C ILE A 51 -17.59 -7.59 -6.25
N LEU A 52 -16.57 -7.09 -6.94
CA LEU A 52 -16.74 -6.14 -8.05
C LEU A 52 -17.12 -6.84 -9.36
N ILE A 53 -16.60 -8.03 -9.63
CA ILE A 53 -16.87 -8.78 -10.87
C ILE A 53 -18.27 -9.41 -10.85
N LYS A 54 -18.75 -9.94 -9.71
CA LYS A 54 -20.09 -10.55 -9.58
C LYS A 54 -21.24 -9.68 -10.12
N PRO A 55 -21.32 -8.38 -9.79
CA PRO A 55 -22.29 -7.44 -10.34
C PRO A 55 -21.86 -6.78 -11.68
N GLN A 56 -20.82 -7.29 -12.36
CA GLN A 56 -20.29 -6.78 -13.63
C GLN A 56 -19.72 -5.35 -13.58
N TYR A 57 -19.17 -4.90 -12.45
CA TYR A 57 -18.41 -3.65 -12.44
C TYR A 57 -17.05 -3.80 -13.15
N ILE A 58 -16.57 -2.68 -13.71
CA ILE A 58 -15.22 -2.58 -14.27
C ILE A 58 -14.24 -2.45 -13.11
N LEU A 59 -13.25 -3.35 -13.08
CA LEU A 59 -12.16 -3.30 -12.11
C LEU A 59 -11.15 -2.23 -12.51
N VAL A 60 -10.95 -1.24 -11.64
CA VAL A 60 -9.95 -0.18 -11.79
C VAL A 60 -8.79 -0.45 -10.84
N SER A 61 -7.55 -0.33 -11.31
CA SER A 61 -6.33 -0.69 -10.56
C SER A 61 -6.21 -0.01 -9.20
N GLU A 62 -6.71 1.22 -9.11
CA GLU A 62 -6.72 2.10 -7.95
C GLU A 62 -7.68 1.62 -6.86
N GLN A 63 -8.63 0.74 -7.19
CA GLN A 63 -9.53 0.09 -6.23
C GLN A 63 -8.86 -1.06 -5.46
N LEU A 64 -7.70 -1.51 -5.93
CA LEU A 64 -6.92 -2.56 -5.29
C LEU A 64 -5.74 -1.97 -4.52
N VAL A 65 -5.38 -2.66 -3.45
CA VAL A 65 -4.22 -2.29 -2.63
C VAL A 65 -2.96 -2.71 -3.41
N GLN A 66 -2.26 -1.75 -4.04
CA GLN A 66 -1.06 -1.98 -4.89
C GLN A 66 0.10 -2.57 -4.07
N GLN A 67 0.56 -3.79 -4.36
CA GLN A 67 1.65 -4.44 -3.62
C GLN A 67 3.01 -3.86 -3.99
#